data_AF-A0A973RV67-F1
#
_entry.id   AF-A0A973RV67-F1
#
_cell.length_a   1.000
_cell.length_b   1.000
_cell.length_c   1.000
_cell.angle_alpha   90.00
_cell.angle_beta   90.00
_cell.angle_gamma   90.00
#
_symmetry.space_group_name_H-M   'P 1'
#
loop_
_entity.id
_entity.type
_entity.pdbx_description
1 polymer ?
#
loop_
_entity_poly.entity_id
_entity_poly.type
_entity_poly.pdbx_seq_one_letter_code
_entity_poly.pdbx_strand_id
1 'polypeptide(L)' 'RAYHDETLPAAPAKTAHFCSMCGPHFCSMKISRNIAEKYGDTMAATSENEINAGMQAKSEEFLASGANVYLPVVD' A
#
# COMPACT_ATOMS: atom_id res chain seq x y z
N ARG A 1 11.88 -14.76 -16.88
CA ARG A 1 10.78 -14.56 -17.87
C ARG A 1 9.88 -15.79 -17.98
N ALA A 2 10.42 -17.01 -18.12
CA ALA A 2 9.61 -18.25 -18.17
C ALA A 2 8.51 -18.31 -17.09
N TYR A 3 8.86 -18.26 -15.80
CA TYR A 3 7.88 -18.31 -14.69
C TYR A 3 6.91 -17.12 -14.61
N HIS A 4 7.26 -15.95 -15.16
CA HIS A 4 6.34 -14.80 -15.23
C HIS A 4 5.29 -15.02 -16.31
N ASP A 5 5.70 -15.58 -17.44
CA ASP A 5 4.87 -15.72 -18.63
C ASP A 5 3.96 -16.96 -18.57
N GLU A 6 4.28 -17.93 -17.70
CA GLU A 6 3.41 -19.07 -17.36
C GLU A 6 2.05 -18.62 -16.79
N THR A 7 2.04 -17.57 -15.97
CA THR A 7 0.81 -17.06 -15.31
C THR A 7 0.27 -15.80 -15.97
N LEU A 8 1.10 -15.06 -16.72
CA LEU A 8 0.74 -13.84 -17.43
C LEU A 8 1.26 -13.87 -18.89
N PRO A 9 0.69 -14.72 -19.77
CA PRO A 9 1.22 -14.92 -21.13
C PRO A 9 0.95 -13.74 -22.06
N ALA A 10 -0.11 -12.97 -21.83
CA ALA A 10 -0.55 -11.90 -22.71
C ALA A 10 0.54 -10.83 -22.92
N ALA A 11 0.70 -10.34 -24.16
CA ALA A 11 1.69 -9.31 -24.50
C ALA A 11 1.55 -8.02 -23.63
N PRO A 12 0.33 -7.54 -23.30
CA PRO A 12 0.18 -6.39 -22.40
C PRO A 12 0.77 -6.59 -21.00
N ALA A 13 0.87 -7.83 -20.51
CA ALA A 13 1.43 -8.11 -19.19
C ALA A 13 2.95 -7.89 -19.13
N LYS A 14 3.64 -7.83 -20.27
CA LYS A 14 5.09 -7.58 -20.33
C LYS A 14 5.46 -6.12 -20.07
N THR A 15 4.49 -5.22 -20.20
CA THR A 15 4.63 -3.77 -19.96
C THR A 15 3.77 -3.30 -18.79
N ALA A 16 3.04 -4.19 -18.14
CA ALA A 16 2.18 -3.84 -17.02
C ALA A 16 3.01 -3.55 -15.76
N HIS A 17 2.55 -2.58 -14.96
CA HIS A 17 3.19 -2.21 -13.69
C HIS A 17 2.76 -3.12 -12.53
N PHE A 18 2.79 -4.44 -12.75
CA PHE A 18 2.62 -5.45 -11.71
C PHE A 18 3.24 -6.78 -12.14
N CYS A 19 3.66 -7.58 -11.17
CA CYS A 19 4.16 -8.94 -11.38
C CYS A 19 3.08 -9.99 -11.08
N SER A 20 3.34 -11.24 -11.47
CA SER A 20 2.43 -12.38 -11.25
C SER A 20 2.10 -12.69 -9.79
N MET A 21 2.93 -12.28 -8.83
CA MET A 21 2.71 -12.57 -7.41
C MET A 21 1.69 -11.64 -6.72
N CYS A 22 1.67 -10.35 -7.08
CA CYS A 22 0.89 -9.34 -6.34
C CYS A 22 -0.31 -8.80 -7.12
N GLY A 23 -0.37 -9.06 -8.43
CA GLY A 23 -1.44 -8.57 -9.29
C GLY A 23 -1.55 -7.03 -9.35
N PRO A 24 -2.55 -6.51 -10.08
CA PRO A 24 -2.66 -5.08 -10.40
C PRO A 24 -2.95 -4.18 -9.19
N HIS A 25 -3.53 -4.73 -8.11
CA HIS A 25 -3.95 -3.97 -6.93
C HIS A 25 -2.89 -3.91 -5.83
N PHE A 26 -2.03 -4.93 -5.69
CA PHE A 26 -1.12 -5.06 -4.55
C PHE A 26 0.36 -5.02 -4.93
N CYS A 27 0.71 -4.57 -6.15
CA CYS A 27 2.11 -4.43 -6.53
C CYS A 27 2.81 -3.39 -5.66
N SER A 28 3.71 -3.87 -4.78
CA SER A 28 4.46 -3.04 -3.83
C SER A 28 5.18 -1.87 -4.51
N MET A 29 5.87 -2.11 -5.62
CA MET A 29 6.58 -1.07 -6.37
C MET A 29 5.65 0.02 -6.91
N LYS A 30 4.45 -0.36 -7.38
CA LYS A 30 3.45 0.61 -7.86
C LYS A 30 2.87 1.42 -6.70
N ILE A 31 2.60 0.78 -5.58
CA ILE A 31 2.11 1.46 -4.37
C ILE A 31 3.16 2.47 -3.87
N SER A 32 4.42 2.06 -3.75
CA SER A 32 5.51 2.96 -3.33
C SER A 32 5.65 4.16 -4.27
N ARG A 33 5.58 3.92 -5.59
CA ARG A 33 5.61 5.01 -6.58
C ARG A 33 4.43 5.97 -6.43
N ASN A 34 3.20 5.45 -6.30
CA ASN A 34 2.02 6.28 -6.10
C ASN A 34 2.12 7.15 -4.84
N ILE A 35 2.73 6.60 -3.77
CA ILE A 35 2.98 7.36 -2.53
C ILE A 35 3.98 8.49 -2.80
N ALA A 36 5.12 8.19 -3.44
CA ALA A 36 6.12 9.19 -3.78
C ALA A 36 5.56 10.28 -4.73
N GLU A 37 4.75 9.91 -5.72
CA GLU A 37 4.09 10.86 -6.63
C GLU A 37 3.09 11.76 -5.89
N LYS A 38 2.35 11.21 -4.92
CA LYS A 38 1.33 11.95 -4.18
C LYS A 38 1.89 12.84 -3.07
N TYR A 39 2.97 12.40 -2.42
CA TYR A 39 3.48 13.02 -1.20
C TYR A 39 4.92 13.57 -1.32
N GLY A 40 5.59 13.35 -2.47
CA GLY A 40 6.99 13.71 -2.71
C GLY A 40 7.95 12.52 -2.57
N ASP A 41 9.01 12.51 -3.38
CA ASP A 41 10.06 11.49 -3.39
C ASP A 41 11.05 11.69 -2.23
N THR A 42 11.23 12.94 -1.82
CA THR A 42 11.73 13.25 -0.50
C THR A 42 10.54 13.17 0.43
N MET A 43 10.68 12.42 1.53
CA MET A 43 9.83 12.65 2.71
C MET A 43 10.00 14.14 3.03
N ALA A 44 9.13 15.02 2.53
CA ALA A 44 9.01 16.37 3.06
C ALA A 44 8.78 16.14 4.54
N ALA A 45 9.81 16.40 5.35
CA ALA A 45 9.92 15.83 6.68
C ALA A 45 8.66 16.21 7.44
N THR A 46 7.74 15.25 7.56
CA THR A 46 6.50 15.44 8.29
C THR A 46 6.92 15.87 9.67
N SER A 47 6.42 17.02 10.12
CA SER A 47 6.87 17.57 11.39
C SER A 47 6.60 16.55 12.50
N GLU A 48 7.44 16.53 13.53
CA GLU A 48 7.25 15.63 14.67
C GLU A 48 5.85 15.79 15.29
N ASN A 49 5.31 17.02 15.28
CA ASN A 49 3.95 17.32 15.71
C ASN A 49 2.88 16.63 14.84
N GLU A 50 3.04 16.64 13.52
CA GLU A 50 2.10 15.94 12.60
C GLU A 50 2.16 14.43 12.76
N ILE A 51 3.37 13.88 12.98
CA ILE A 51 3.56 12.45 13.26
C ILE A 51 2.83 12.07 14.56
N ASN A 52 3.08 12.82 15.64
CA ASN A 52 2.45 12.57 16.94
C ASN A 52 0.92 12.72 16.89
N ALA A 53 0.42 13.74 16.19
CA ALA A 53 -1.02 13.93 16.01
C ALA A 53 -1.67 12.76 15.25
N GLY A 54 -1.03 12.29 14.17
CA GLY A 54 -1.51 11.13 13.41
C GLY A 54 -1.50 9.84 14.24
N MET A 55 -0.46 9.62 15.03
CA MET A 55 -0.36 8.47 15.94
C MET A 55 -1.41 8.50 17.05
N GLN A 56 -1.70 9.69 17.60
CA GLN A 56 -2.76 9.86 18.59
C GLN A 56 -4.13 9.52 17.98
N ALA A 57 -4.45 10.08 16.81
CA ALA A 57 -5.71 9.80 16.12
C ALA A 57 -5.91 8.30 15.83
N LYS A 58 -4.84 7.59 15.42
CA LYS A 58 -4.89 6.14 15.20
C LYS A 58 -5.05 5.33 16.49
N SER A 59 -4.46 5.80 17.59
CA SER A 59 -4.66 5.18 18.91
C SER A 59 -6.11 5.34 19.38
N GLU A 60 -6.71 6.51 19.17
CA GLU A 60 -8.12 6.76 19.48
C GLU A 60 -9.05 5.88 18.63
N GLU A 61 -8.77 5.74 17.33
CA GLU A 61 -9.51 4.83 16.43
C GLU A 61 -9.42 3.36 16.88
N PHE A 62 -8.25 2.90 17.31
CA PHE A 62 -8.04 1.54 17.82
C PHE A 62 -8.82 1.28 19.12
N LEU A 63 -8.86 2.26 20.03
CA LEU A 63 -9.66 2.14 21.25
C LEU A 63 -11.16 2.14 20.93
N ALA A 64 -11.60 2.97 19.97
CA ALA A 64 -12.98 3.02 19.52
C ALA A 64 -13.44 1.71 18.85
N SER A 65 -12.53 0.98 18.19
CA SER A 65 -12.80 -0.35 17.63
C SER A 65 -12.71 -1.49 18.67
N GLY A 66 -12.66 -1.15 19.96
CA GLY A 66 -12.64 -2.12 21.06
C GLY A 66 -11.27 -2.72 21.34
N ALA A 67 -10.19 -2.03 20.95
CA ALA A 67 -8.81 -2.50 21.10
C ALA A 67 -8.54 -3.85 20.43
N ASN A 68 -9.20 -4.10 19.28
CA ASN A 68 -9.07 -5.34 18.52
C ASN A 68 -8.18 -5.13 17.28
N VAL A 69 -7.18 -6.00 17.13
CA VAL A 69 -6.33 -6.02 15.92
C VAL A 69 -7.08 -6.61 14.73
N TYR A 70 -7.96 -7.57 14.99
CA TYR A 70 -8.77 -8.23 13.97
C TYR A 70 -10.17 -7.63 13.95
N LEU A 71 -10.45 -6.80 12.95
CA LEU A 71 -11.78 -6.24 12.73
C LEU A 71 -12.69 -7.27 12.05
N PRO A 72 -14.00 -7.27 12.35
CA PRO A 72 -14.94 -8.12 11.63
C PRO A 72 -14.92 -7.78 10.14
N VAL A 73 -14.89 -8.80 9.29
CA VAL A 73 -15.07 -8.61 7.85
C VAL A 73 -16.52 -8.19 7.64
N VAL A 74 -16.71 -6.97 7.14
CA VAL A 74 -18.03 -6.51 6.69
C VAL A 74 -18.22 -7.01 5.26
N ASP A 75 -19.35 -7.68 5.02
CA ASP A 75 -19.76 -8.15 3.69
C ASP A 75 -20.05 -6.98 2.73
#